data_AF-A0A644VGZ8-F1
#
_entry.id   AF-A0A644VGZ8-F1
#
_cell.length_a   1.000
_cell.length_b   1.000
_cell.length_c   1.000
_cell.angle_alpha   90.00
_cell.angle_beta   90.00
_cell.angle_gamma   90.00
#
_symmetry.space_group_name_H-M   'P 1'
#
loop_
_entity.id
_entity.type
_entity.pdbx_description
1 polymer ?
#
loop_
_entity_poly.entity_id
_entity_poly.type
_entity_poly.pdbx_seq_one_letter_code
_entity_poly.pdbx_strand_id
1 'polypeptide(L)' 'MRIILDVDNKQIIVPDTFYGQVDKMNKALEAAKVEDKRIDYVQYIADAWNDAIKKPLIRKADTKRK' A
#
# COMPACT_ATOMS: atom_id res chain seq x y z
N MET A 1 -7.55 -2.38 -2.86
CA MET A 1 -6.47 -3.19 -2.23
C MET A 1 -6.55 -3.01 -0.73
N ARG A 2 -6.45 -4.08 0.06
CA ARG A 2 -6.44 -4.02 1.53
C ARG A 2 -5.13 -4.62 2.03
N ILE A 3 -4.40 -3.87 2.84
CA ILE A 3 -3.18 -4.31 3.52
C ILE A 3 -3.56 -4.51 4.98
N ILE A 4 -3.12 -5.61 5.59
CA ILE A 4 -3.43 -5.93 6.98
C ILE A 4 -2.13 -5.84 7.78
N LEU A 5 -2.14 -5.05 8.86
CA LEU A 5 -1.13 -5.14 9.90
C LEU A 5 -1.54 -6.22 10.88
N ASP A 6 -0.78 -7.29 10.91
CA ASP A 6 -0.87 -8.31 11.93
C ASP A 6 0.02 -7.89 13.10
N VAL A 7 -0.60 -7.38 14.16
CA VAL A 7 0.08 -6.86 15.34
C VAL A 7 0.64 -8.01 16.19
N ASP A 8 -0.01 -9.17 16.18
CA ASP A 8 0.39 -10.34 16.96
C ASP A 8 1.68 -10.94 16.40
N ASN A 9 1.78 -11.06 15.07
CA ASN A 9 2.96 -11.60 14.40
C ASN A 9 3.94 -10.51 13.90
N LYS A 10 3.65 -9.23 14.16
CA LYS A 10 4.46 -8.06 13.75
C LYS A 10 4.79 -8.06 12.25
N GLN A 11 3.83 -8.43 11.41
CA GLN A 11 4.02 -8.58 9.97
C GLN A 11 2.96 -7.82 9.18
N ILE A 12 3.32 -7.42 7.96
CA ILE A 12 2.42 -6.76 7.02
C ILE A 12 1.99 -7.78 5.98
N ILE A 13 0.69 -8.07 5.94
CA ILE A 13 0.11 -8.99 4.97
C ILE A 13 -0.43 -8.17 3.80
N VAL A 14 0.14 -8.42 2.63
CA VAL A 14 -0.27 -7.83 1.35
C VAL A 14 -1.04 -8.83 0.52
N PRO A 15 -1.98 -8.40 -0.33
CA PRO A 15 -2.69 -9.30 -1.24
C PRO A 15 -1.77 -9.75 -2.39
N ASP A 16 -2.03 -10.93 -2.97
CA ASP A 16 -1.21 -11.53 -4.04
C ASP A 16 -1.00 -10.59 -5.25
N THR A 17 -1.96 -9.71 -5.51
CA THR A 17 -1.89 -8.73 -6.59
C THR A 17 -0.94 -7.55 -6.31
N PHE A 18 -0.41 -7.42 -5.09
CA PHE A 18 0.37 -6.27 -4.64
C PHE A 18 1.63 -6.07 -5.48
N TYR A 19 2.48 -7.09 -5.58
CA TYR A 19 3.72 -7.01 -6.36
C TYR A 19 3.43 -6.65 -7.82
N GLY A 20 2.43 -7.27 -8.42
CA GLY A 20 2.01 -6.96 -9.80
C GLY A 20 1.43 -5.55 -9.99
N GLN A 21 0.82 -4.95 -8.96
CA GLN A 21 0.34 -3.57 -9.02
C GLN A 21 1.50 -2.58 -8.87
N VAL A 22 2.42 -2.83 -7.94
CA VAL A 22 3.61 -1.98 -7.76
C VAL A 22 4.50 -2.04 -9.01
N ASP A 23 4.67 -3.23 -9.62
CA ASP A 23 5.39 -3.37 -10.88
C ASP A 23 4.73 -2.62 -12.03
N LYS A 24 3.40 -2.63 -12.12
CA LYS A 24 2.68 -1.81 -13.11
C LYS A 24 2.89 -0.31 -12.89
N MET A 25 2.91 0.13 -11.64
CA MET A 25 3.21 1.53 -11.31
C MET A 25 4.65 1.90 -11.66
N ASN A 26 5.61 1.03 -11.36
CA ASN A 26 7.01 1.21 -11.74
C ASN A 26 7.19 1.27 -13.26
N LYS A 27 6.54 0.37 -14.02
CA LYS A 27 6.53 0.42 -15.48
C LYS A 27 5.93 1.71 -16.04
N ALA A 28 4.88 2.24 -15.42
CA ALA A 28 4.28 3.52 -15.82
C ALA A 28 5.21 4.70 -15.54
N LEU A 29 5.98 4.66 -14.45
CA LEU A 29 6.97 5.69 -14.10
C LEU A 29 8.21 5.65 -15.00
N GLU A 30 8.67 4.45 -15.35
CA GLU A 30 9.71 4.24 -16.36
C GLU A 30 9.25 4.76 -17.74
N ALA A 31 8.01 4.49 -18.14
CA ALA A 31 7.44 5.01 -19.39
C ALA A 31 7.33 6.55 -19.39
N ALA A 32 7.15 7.16 -18.22
CA ALA A 32 7.15 8.61 -18.03
C ALA A 32 8.57 9.23 -17.95
N LYS A 33 9.63 8.43 -18.07
CA LYS A 33 11.05 8.83 -17.94
C LYS A 33 11.38 9.51 -16.61
N VAL A 34 10.67 9.13 -15.54
CA VAL A 34 10.95 9.59 -14.18
C VAL A 34 11.73 8.48 -13.47
N GLU A 35 12.99 8.29 -13.86
CA GLU A 35 13.87 7.23 -13.31
C GLU A 35 14.15 7.43 -11.80
N ASP A 36 14.11 8.68 -11.32
CA ASP A 36 14.37 9.03 -9.92
C ASP A 36 13.22 8.67 -8.93
N LYS A 37 12.11 8.11 -9.42
CA LYS A 37 10.95 7.74 -8.57
C LYS A 37 10.60 6.27 -8.66
N ARG A 38 11.59 5.38 -8.75
CA ARG A 38 11.34 3.95 -8.59
C ARG A 38 10.69 3.72 -7.22
N ILE A 39 9.48 3.16 -7.23
CA ILE A 39 8.73 2.89 -6.01
C ILE A 39 9.24 1.55 -5.45
N ASP A 40 9.92 1.60 -4.30
CA ASP A 40 10.19 0.42 -3.50
C ASP A 40 8.89 -0.08 -2.87
N TYR A 41 8.70 -1.41 -2.83
CA TYR A 41 7.58 -2.07 -2.18
C TYR A 41 7.43 -1.64 -0.73
N VAL A 42 8.54 -1.54 0.00
CA VAL A 42 8.54 -1.14 1.42
C VAL A 42 8.15 0.32 1.55
N GLN A 43 8.68 1.18 0.67
CA GLN A 43 8.35 2.61 0.65
C GLN A 43 6.88 2.85 0.34
N TYR A 44 6.32 2.14 -0.65
CA TYR A 44 4.90 2.24 -0.98
C TYR A 44 4.00 1.91 0.22
N ILE A 45 4.34 0.84 0.94
CA ILE A 45 3.63 0.44 2.14
C ILE A 45 3.80 1.50 3.23
N ALA A 46 5.02 1.98 3.48
CA ALA A 46 5.30 3.01 4.48
C ALA A 46 4.54 4.32 4.22
N ASP A 47 4.50 4.78 2.96
CA ASP A 47 3.77 5.98 2.56
C ASP A 47 2.26 5.78 2.71
N ALA A 48 1.74 4.63 2.26
CA ALA A 48 0.34 4.28 2.44
C ALA A 48 -0.05 4.19 3.92
N TRP A 49 0.83 3.69 4.78
CA TRP A 49 0.65 3.67 6.23
C TRP A 49 0.66 5.07 6.84
N ASN A 50 1.62 5.91 6.46
CA ASN A 50 1.72 7.28 6.94
C ASN A 50 0.46 8.08 6.62
N ASP A 51 -0.13 7.87 5.44
CA ASP A 51 -1.39 8.52 5.07
C ASP A 51 -2.62 7.88 5.72
N ALA A 52 -2.59 6.57 5.98
CA ALA A 52 -3.67 5.87 6.68
C ALA A 52 -3.75 6.28 8.16
N ILE A 53 -2.61 6.44 8.84
CA ILE A 53 -2.56 6.83 10.27
C ILE A 53 -3.12 8.24 10.50
N LYS A 54 -3.02 9.13 9.51
CA LYS A 54 -3.63 10.48 9.57
C LYS A 54 -5.16 10.45 9.55
N LYS A 55 -5.77 9.34 9.11
CA LYS A 55 -7.22 9.21 9.04
C LYS A 55 -7.77 8.61 10.33
N PRO A 56 -9.04 8.93 10.69
CA PRO A 56 -9.69 8.31 11.83
C PRO A 56 -9.69 6.79 11.73
N LEU A 57 -9.39 6.11 12.83
CA LEU A 57 -9.48 4.66 12.92
C LEU A 57 -10.95 4.24 12.81
N ILE A 58 -11.29 3.53 11.74
CA ILE A 58 -12.64 3.01 11.51
C ILE A 58 -12.68 1.57 11.99
N ARG A 59 -13.66 1.22 12.83
CA ARG A 59 -13.83 -0.18 13.23
C ARG A 59 -14.21 -1.00 12.01
N LYS A 60 -13.81 -2.27 11.98
CA LYS A 60 -14.19 -3.20 10.91
C LYS A 60 -15.71 -3.20 10.66
N ALA A 61 -16.52 -3.12 11.73
CA ALA A 61 -17.97 -3.05 11.65
C ALA A 61 -18.49 -1.79 10.94
N ASP A 62 -17.77 -0.68 11.06
CA ASP A 62 -18.14 0.63 10.51
C ASP A 62 -17.70 0.80 9.04
N THR A 63 -16.97 -0.17 8.47
CA THR A 63 -16.55 -0.12 7.05
C THR A 63 -17.67 -0.40 6.04
N LYS A 64 -18.93 -0.56 6.49
CA LYS A 64 -20.10 -0.68 5.60
C LYS A 64 -20.76 0.67 5.34
N ARG A 65 -20.47 1.26 4.16
CA ARG A 65 -21.46 1.78 3.19
C ARG A 65 -20.77 2.54 2.05
N LYS A 66 -20.52 1.85 0.94
CA LYS A 66 -21.00 2.19 -0.42
C LYS A 66 -20.62 1.06 -1.37
#